data_AF-A0A8J6E7T4-F1
#
_entry.id   AF-A0A8J6E7T4-F1
#
_cell.length_a   1.000
_cell.length_b   1.000
_cell.length_c   1.000
_cell.angle_alpha   90.00
_cell.angle_beta   90.00
_cell.angle_gamma   90.00
#
_symmetry.space_group_name_H-M   'P 1'
#
loop_
_entity.id
_entity.type
_entity.pdbx_description
1 polymer ?
#
loop_
_entity_poly.entity_id
_entity_poly.type
_entity_poly.pdbx_seq_one_letter_code
_entity_poly.pdbx_strand_id
1 'polypeptide(L)'
;MATRASNRPYQIVIFGATGFTGQYVVEELARVADGEDYRGQPLRWAIAGRSQKKLEQVLSSAAEKLGKPHLKSIDIVICDINDDDSLADMCKKASVVLDCVGPVEYIVSKYNISEGYIVTFKSPSSLLVRLTDPGRPQQR
;
A
#
# COMPACT_ATOMS: atom_id res chain seq x y z
N MET A 1 -21.98 10.58 10.61
CA MET A 1 -20.58 10.48 10.12
C MET A 1 -20.18 9.01 10.19
N ALA A 2 -20.19 8.29 9.08
CA ALA A 2 -20.08 6.83 9.09
C ALA A 2 -18.63 6.36 9.29
N THR A 3 -18.34 5.83 10.47
CA THR A 3 -17.20 4.96 10.75
C THR A 3 -17.36 3.64 9.99
N ARG A 4 -16.96 3.59 8.72
CA ARG A 4 -16.77 2.32 8.01
C ARG A 4 -15.45 1.69 8.44
N ALA A 5 -15.43 1.09 9.62
CA ALA A 5 -14.53 -0.03 9.87
C ALA A 5 -15.09 -1.21 9.06
N SER A 6 -14.88 -1.19 7.74
CA SER A 6 -14.98 -2.40 6.95
C SER A 6 -13.97 -3.40 7.53
N ASN A 7 -14.33 -4.68 7.61
CA ASN A 7 -13.55 -5.78 8.19
C ASN A 7 -12.25 -6.04 7.37
N ARG A 8 -11.37 -5.05 7.31
CA ARG A 8 -10.16 -5.04 6.51
C ARG A 8 -8.97 -5.26 7.42
N PRO A 9 -8.13 -6.27 7.14
CA PRO A 9 -6.95 -6.53 7.96
C PRO A 9 -5.98 -5.34 7.94
N TYR A 10 -5.85 -4.66 6.79
CA TYR A 10 -4.86 -3.60 6.60
C TYR A 10 -5.52 -2.22 6.47
N GLN A 11 -4.96 -1.27 7.20
CA GLN A 11 -5.23 0.15 6.99
C GLN A 11 -4.49 0.63 5.74
N ILE A 12 -3.23 0.21 5.56
CA ILE A 12 -2.37 0.62 4.45
C ILE A 12 -1.72 -0.59 3.79
N VAL A 13 -1.71 -0.66 2.46
CA VAL A 13 -0.88 -1.60 1.69
C VAL A 13 0.02 -0.83 0.73
N ILE A 14 1.32 -1.11 0.75
CA ILE A 14 2.27 -0.53 -0.23
C ILE A 14 2.41 -1.48 -1.41
N PHE A 15 1.82 -1.13 -2.56
CA PHE A 15 1.96 -1.90 -3.78
C PHE A 15 3.16 -1.43 -4.61
N GLY A 16 3.96 -2.37 -5.12
CA GLY A 16 5.21 -2.05 -5.80
C GLY A 16 6.38 -1.82 -4.85
N ALA A 17 6.33 -2.42 -3.65
CA ALA A 17 7.33 -2.21 -2.59
C ALA A 17 8.77 -2.59 -2.98
N THR A 18 8.96 -3.46 -3.98
CA THR A 18 10.29 -3.82 -4.48
C THR A 18 10.90 -2.78 -5.43
N GLY A 19 10.09 -1.85 -5.93
CA GLY A 19 10.55 -0.79 -6.84
C GLY A 19 11.36 0.29 -6.12
N PHE A 20 12.04 1.15 -6.89
CA PHE A 20 12.86 2.22 -6.33
C PHE A 20 12.06 3.10 -5.36
N THR A 21 10.93 3.67 -5.81
CA THR A 21 10.05 4.48 -4.94
C THR A 21 9.45 3.66 -3.80
N GLY A 22 9.02 2.42 -4.08
CA GLY A 22 8.39 1.56 -3.08
C GLY A 22 9.29 1.28 -1.87
N GLN A 23 10.59 1.07 -2.09
CA GLN A 23 11.55 0.85 -0.99
C GLN A 23 11.64 2.06 -0.06
N TYR A 24 11.67 3.29 -0.60
CA TYR A 24 11.64 4.50 0.21
C TYR A 24 10.32 4.64 0.98
N VAL A 25 9.18 4.36 0.34
CA VAL A 25 7.87 4.44 0.99
C VAL A 25 7.76 3.42 2.14
N VAL A 26 8.33 2.22 1.99
CA VAL A 26 8.42 1.22 3.08
C VAL A 26 9.22 1.77 4.25
N GLU A 27 10.39 2.36 3.98
CA GLU A 27 11.23 2.93 5.04
C GLU A 27 10.54 4.12 5.75
N GLU A 28 9.90 5.03 5.01
CA GLU A 28 9.19 6.15 5.61
C GLU A 28 7.97 5.70 6.43
N LEU A 29 7.17 4.77 5.89
CA LEU A 29 6.03 4.24 6.62
C LEU A 29 6.48 3.53 7.91
N ALA A 30 7.56 2.75 7.83
CA ALA A 30 8.15 2.10 9.00
C ALA A 30 8.64 3.09 10.06
N ARG A 31 9.12 4.29 9.70
CA ARG A 31 9.52 5.31 10.70
C ARG A 31 8.33 5.82 11.50
N VAL A 32 7.19 6.03 10.85
CA VAL A 32 5.98 6.59 11.48
C VAL A 32 5.07 5.52 12.10
N ALA A 33 5.18 4.25 11.67
CA ALA A 33 4.31 3.15 12.11
C ALA A 33 4.53 2.69 13.56
N ASP A 34 5.66 3.06 14.20
CA ASP A 34 5.90 2.77 15.61
C ASP A 34 5.04 3.63 16.56
N GLY A 35 4.42 4.70 16.03
CA GLY A 35 3.44 5.48 16.75
C GLY A 35 2.09 4.79 16.80
N GLU A 36 1.27 5.16 17.78
CA GLU A 36 -0.15 4.85 17.72
C GLU A 36 -0.82 5.69 16.63
N ASP A 37 -1.80 5.11 15.94
CA ASP A 37 -2.69 5.89 15.09
C ASP A 37 -3.51 6.89 15.93
N TYR A 38 -4.32 7.72 15.28
CA TYR A 38 -5.18 8.70 15.97
C TYR A 38 -6.20 8.09 16.94
N ARG A 39 -6.30 6.76 17.01
CA ARG A 39 -7.17 6.00 17.91
C ARG A 39 -6.40 5.24 18.98
N GLY A 40 -5.09 5.42 19.09
CA GLY A 40 -4.29 4.71 20.09
C GLY A 40 -3.98 3.26 19.71
N GLN A 41 -3.99 2.90 18.42
CA GLN A 41 -3.75 1.52 17.96
C GLN A 41 -2.52 1.42 17.06
N PRO A 42 -1.81 0.28 17.07
CA PRO A 42 -0.73 0.03 16.12
C PRO A 42 -1.23 0.10 14.68
N LEU A 43 -0.47 0.76 13.82
CA LEU A 43 -0.77 0.82 12.39
C LEU A 43 -0.70 -0.59 11.80
N ARG A 44 -1.80 -1.07 11.21
CA ARG A 44 -1.83 -2.36 10.49
C ARG A 44 -1.54 -2.13 9.02
N TRP A 45 -0.39 -2.57 8.56
CA TRP A 45 0.03 -2.40 7.18
C TRP A 45 0.76 -3.62 6.62
N ALA A 46 0.82 -3.70 5.29
CA ALA A 46 1.48 -4.77 4.55
C ALA A 46 2.21 -4.22 3.31
N ILE A 47 3.12 -5.02 2.76
CA ILE A 47 3.77 -4.74 1.48
C ILE A 47 3.29 -5.71 0.40
N ALA A 48 3.19 -5.22 -0.83
CA ALA A 48 2.66 -6.00 -1.95
C ALA A 48 3.51 -5.91 -3.21
N GLY A 49 3.55 -7.03 -3.94
CA GLY A 49 4.23 -7.15 -5.23
C GLY A 49 4.33 -8.60 -5.71
N ARG A 50 5.03 -8.79 -6.83
CA ARG A 50 5.06 -10.07 -7.56
C ARG A 50 5.98 -11.14 -6.97
N SER A 51 7.01 -10.72 -6.23
CA SER A 51 8.09 -11.62 -5.81
C SER A 51 8.24 -11.59 -4.30
N GLN A 52 7.76 -12.66 -3.65
CA GLN A 52 7.87 -12.83 -2.20
C GLN A 52 9.31 -12.64 -1.71
N LYS A 53 10.27 -13.33 -2.34
CA LYS A 53 11.69 -13.24 -1.99
C LYS A 53 12.22 -11.80 -2.01
N LYS A 54 11.84 -11.00 -3.01
CA LYS A 54 12.27 -9.59 -3.08
C LYS A 54 11.59 -8.74 -2.02
N LEU A 55 10.32 -9.02 -1.68
CA LEU A 55 9.59 -8.33 -0.62
C LEU A 55 10.22 -8.61 0.76
N GLU A 56 10.57 -9.87 1.04
CA GLU A 56 11.31 -10.26 2.24
C GLU A 56 12.68 -9.56 2.36
N GLN A 57 13.38 -9.40 1.23
CA GLN A 57 14.63 -8.65 1.17
C GLN A 57 14.43 -7.17 1.50
N VAL A 58 13.38 -6.53 0.97
CA VAL A 58 13.06 -5.13 1.28
C VAL A 58 12.79 -4.96 2.77
N LEU A 59 11.99 -5.83 3.39
CA LEU A 59 11.73 -5.79 4.84
C LEU A 59 13.00 -6.02 5.65
N SER A 60 13.86 -6.96 5.21
CA SER A 60 15.13 -7.23 5.89
C SER A 60 16.08 -6.04 5.82
N SER A 61 16.22 -5.41 4.65
CA SER A 61 17.05 -4.22 4.48
C SER A 61 16.50 -3.02 5.26
N ALA A 62 15.17 -2.81 5.28
CA ALA A 62 14.55 -1.76 6.07
C ALA A 62 14.75 -2.00 7.58
N ALA A 63 14.60 -3.25 8.04
CA ALA A 63 14.82 -3.64 9.43
C ALA A 63 16.24 -3.32 9.90
N GLU A 64 17.24 -3.63 9.07
CA GLU A 64 18.65 -3.35 9.36
C GLU A 64 18.95 -1.86 9.36
N LYS A 65 18.52 -1.12 8.33
CA LYS A 65 18.76 0.32 8.21
C LYS A 65 18.13 1.15 9.33
N LEU A 66 16.93 0.75 9.76
CA LEU A 66 16.17 1.50 10.76
C LEU A 66 16.38 0.98 12.19
N GLY A 67 17.10 -0.14 12.37
CA GLY A 67 17.23 -0.79 13.67
C GLY A 67 15.90 -1.38 14.20
N LYS A 68 15.02 -1.81 13.29
CA LYS A 68 13.66 -2.29 13.58
C LYS A 68 13.45 -3.74 13.17
N PRO A 69 13.87 -4.72 14.00
CA PRO A 69 13.80 -6.14 13.63
C PRO A 69 12.36 -6.65 13.41
N HIS A 70 11.37 -6.02 14.04
CA HIS A 70 9.95 -6.35 13.88
C HIS A 70 9.43 -6.11 12.45
N LEU A 71 10.13 -5.34 11.61
CA LEU A 71 9.71 -5.17 10.21
C LEU A 71 9.71 -6.50 9.42
N LYS A 72 10.47 -7.50 9.88
CA LYS A 72 10.49 -8.84 9.27
C LYS A 72 9.19 -9.63 9.50
N SER A 73 8.33 -9.20 10.41
CA SER A 73 7.00 -9.79 10.63
C SER A 73 5.87 -9.03 9.96
N ILE A 74 6.18 -8.02 9.13
CA ILE A 74 5.15 -7.33 8.33
C ILE A 74 4.61 -8.27 7.27
N ASP A 75 3.30 -8.28 7.11
CA ASP A 75 2.62 -9.14 6.16
C ASP A 75 3.00 -8.82 4.71
N ILE A 76 3.12 -9.87 3.91
CA ILE A 76 3.42 -9.80 2.48
C ILE A 76 2.18 -10.25 1.69
N VAL A 77 1.74 -9.41 0.76
CA VAL A 77 0.65 -9.70 -0.16
C VAL A 77 1.21 -9.91 -1.57
N ILE A 78 1.10 -11.13 -2.09
CA ILE A 78 1.48 -11.42 -3.47
C ILE A 78 0.41 -10.89 -4.41
N CYS A 79 0.83 -10.06 -5.36
CA CYS A 79 -0.06 -9.43 -6.32
C CYS A 79 0.70 -9.10 -7.63
N ASP A 80 0.06 -9.38 -8.76
CA ASP A 80 0.58 -9.06 -10.10
C ASP A 80 -0.35 -8.07 -10.79
N ILE A 81 0.26 -7.11 -11.48
CA ILE A 81 -0.46 -6.12 -12.30
C ILE A 81 -1.20 -6.75 -13.48
N ASN A 82 -0.77 -7.93 -13.91
CA ASN A 82 -1.40 -8.68 -15.01
C ASN A 82 -2.48 -9.66 -14.53
N ASP A 83 -2.70 -9.77 -13.22
CA ASP A 83 -3.69 -10.64 -12.60
C ASP A 83 -4.73 -9.79 -11.87
N ASP A 84 -5.87 -9.62 -12.54
CA ASP A 84 -6.93 -8.73 -12.12
C ASP A 84 -7.59 -9.18 -10.80
N ASP A 85 -7.69 -10.49 -10.57
CA ASP A 85 -8.23 -11.06 -9.33
C ASP A 85 -7.28 -10.80 -8.14
N SER A 86 -5.96 -10.93 -8.36
CA SER A 86 -4.96 -10.63 -7.33
C SER A 86 -5.00 -9.18 -6.87
N LEU A 87 -5.21 -8.24 -7.81
CA LEU A 87 -5.36 -6.81 -7.52
C LEU A 87 -6.64 -6.54 -6.75
N ALA A 88 -7.76 -7.11 -7.18
CA ALA A 88 -9.04 -6.96 -6.50
C ALA A 88 -8.99 -7.47 -5.05
N ASP A 89 -8.35 -8.62 -4.82
CA ASP A 89 -8.22 -9.21 -3.49
C ASP A 89 -7.29 -8.41 -2.56
N MET A 90 -6.21 -7.83 -3.09
CA MET A 90 -5.35 -6.90 -2.37
C MET A 90 -6.11 -5.63 -1.97
N CYS A 91 -6.90 -5.05 -2.90
CA CYS A 91 -7.74 -3.89 -2.65
C CYS A 91 -8.84 -4.15 -1.60
N LYS A 92 -9.48 -5.34 -1.60
CA LYS A 92 -10.50 -5.69 -0.59
C LYS A 92 -9.93 -5.74 0.83
N LYS A 93 -8.65 -6.11 0.97
CA LYS A 93 -7.95 -6.25 2.26
C LYS A 93 -7.42 -4.92 2.81
N ALA A 94 -7.41 -3.85 2.01
CA ALA A 94 -6.78 -2.58 2.33
C ALA A 94 -7.79 -1.43 2.42
N SER A 95 -7.63 -0.54 3.39
CA SER A 95 -8.39 0.73 3.41
C SER A 95 -7.76 1.76 2.47
N VAL A 96 -6.42 1.76 2.39
CA VAL A 96 -5.61 2.61 1.53
C VAL A 96 -4.57 1.76 0.82
N VAL A 97 -4.41 1.96 -0.50
CA VAL A 97 -3.33 1.37 -1.30
C VAL A 97 -2.38 2.47 -1.74
N LEU A 98 -1.11 2.37 -1.35
CA LEU A 98 -0.02 3.23 -1.82
C LEU A 98 0.60 2.59 -3.07
N ASP A 99 0.22 3.06 -4.24
CA ASP A 99 0.72 2.57 -5.52
C ASP A 99 2.07 3.21 -5.86
N CYS A 100 3.12 2.39 -5.85
CA CYS A 100 4.50 2.76 -6.17
C CYS A 100 5.00 2.10 -7.47
N VAL A 101 4.10 1.57 -8.31
CA VAL A 101 4.45 0.99 -9.61
C VAL A 101 4.55 2.11 -10.66
N GLY A 102 5.71 2.27 -11.30
CA GLY A 102 5.93 3.32 -12.30
C GLY A 102 5.95 2.83 -13.76
N PRO A 103 5.87 3.72 -14.78
CA PRO A 103 5.21 5.03 -14.81
C PRO A 103 3.78 4.93 -15.40
N VAL A 104 2.83 5.57 -14.71
CA VAL A 104 1.44 5.94 -15.10
C VAL A 104 0.40 4.83 -15.34
N GLU A 105 -0.68 4.93 -14.54
CA GLU A 105 -2.10 4.62 -14.84
C GLU A 105 -2.64 3.20 -14.82
N TYR A 106 -1.89 2.15 -14.47
CA TYR A 106 -2.51 0.81 -14.53
C TYR A 106 -3.66 0.62 -13.52
N ILE A 107 -3.46 1.01 -12.26
CA ILE A 107 -4.49 0.80 -11.22
C ILE A 107 -5.61 1.82 -11.33
N VAL A 108 -5.28 3.10 -11.59
CA VAL A 108 -6.26 4.19 -11.60
C VAL A 108 -7.23 4.11 -12.78
N SER A 109 -6.83 3.51 -13.90
CA SER A 109 -7.70 3.34 -15.07
C SER A 109 -8.61 2.11 -14.97
N LYS A 110 -8.17 1.05 -14.29
CA LYS A 110 -8.87 -0.25 -14.31
C LYS A 110 -9.75 -0.54 -13.09
N TYR A 111 -9.46 0.01 -11.92
CA TYR A 111 -10.11 -0.43 -10.69
C TYR A 111 -10.98 0.62 -10.03
N ASN A 112 -12.29 0.44 -10.19
CA ASN A 112 -13.26 0.94 -9.23
C ASN A 112 -13.06 0.13 -7.93
N ILE A 113 -12.19 0.61 -7.04
CA ILE A 113 -12.27 0.17 -5.65
C ILE A 113 -13.59 0.73 -5.13
N SER A 114 -14.60 -0.13 -5.08
CA SER A 114 -15.97 0.22 -4.65
C SER A 114 -16.03 0.76 -3.22
N GLU A 115 -14.95 0.60 -2.44
CA GLU A 115 -14.77 1.21 -1.12
C GLU A 115 -13.27 1.34 -0.78
N GLY A 116 -12.53 2.39 -1.15
CA GLY A 116 -11.14 2.55 -0.69
C GLY A 116 -10.38 3.67 -1.38
N TYR A 117 -9.26 4.09 -0.80
CA TYR A 117 -8.43 5.18 -1.34
C TYR A 117 -7.17 4.63 -2.00
N ILE A 118 -6.87 5.06 -3.23
CA ILE A 118 -5.57 4.81 -3.88
C ILE A 118 -4.74 6.10 -3.79
N VAL A 119 -3.47 5.98 -3.46
CA VAL A 119 -2.52 7.10 -3.46
C VAL A 119 -1.34 6.70 -4.31
N THR A 120 -1.05 7.45 -5.37
CA THR A 120 0.00 7.09 -6.34
C THR A 120 1.25 7.93 -6.12
N PHE A 121 2.41 7.28 -6.05
CA PHE A 121 3.71 7.95 -5.94
C PHE A 121 4.42 7.92 -7.30
N LYS A 122 4.70 9.11 -7.86
CA LYS A 122 5.41 9.22 -9.14
C LYS A 122 6.93 9.21 -8.95
N SER A 123 7.41 9.75 -7.82
CA SER A 123 8.80 9.66 -7.37
C SER A 123 8.86 9.86 -5.86
N PRO A 124 10.02 9.60 -5.20
CA PRO A 124 10.19 9.90 -3.77
C PRO A 124 9.90 11.36 -3.41
N SER A 125 10.02 12.28 -4.37
CA SER A 125 9.82 13.73 -4.19
C SER A 125 8.52 14.26 -4.81
N SER A 126 7.71 13.41 -5.46
CA SER A 126 6.45 13.83 -6.08
C SER A 126 5.31 12.86 -5.74
N LEU A 127 4.41 13.35 -4.90
CA LEU A 127 3.19 12.67 -4.50
C LEU A 127 2.04 13.15 -5.41
N LEU A 128 1.39 12.21 -6.09
CA LEU A 128 0.13 12.49 -6.78
C LEU A 128 -0.98 11.76 -6.02
N VAL A 129 -1.63 12.47 -5.10
CA VAL A 129 -2.79 11.94 -4.40
C VAL A 129 -3.99 11.96 -5.35
N ARG A 130 -4.30 10.83 -5.98
CA ARG A 130 -5.58 10.62 -6.68
C ARG A 130 -6.55 9.90 -5.77
N LEU A 131 -7.28 10.66 -4.95
CA LEU A 131 -8.39 10.12 -4.18
C LEU A 131 -9.48 9.67 -5.16
N THR A 132 -9.65 8.35 -5.30
CA THR A 132 -10.79 7.79 -6.02
C THR A 132 -11.91 7.66 -5.01
N ASP A 133 -12.93 8.51 -5.13
CA ASP A 133 -14.13 8.44 -4.30
C ASP A 133 -15.06 7.36 -4.88
N PRO A 134 -15.35 6.28 -4.14
CA PRO A 134 -16.22 5.20 -4.60
C PRO A 134 -17.65 5.64 -4.97
N GLY A 135 -18.07 6.87 -4.62
CA GLY A 135 -19.39 7.41 -4.92
C GLY A 135 -19.48 8.35 -6.13
N ARG A 136 -18.36 8.71 -6.78
CA ARG A 136 -18.39 9.71 -7.87
C ARG A 136 -18.49 9.02 -9.24
N PRO A 137 -19.55 9.22 -10.03
CA PRO A 137 -19.61 8.70 -11.38
C PRO A 137 -18.44 9.28 -12.20
N GLN A 138 -17.71 8.41 -12.89
CA GLN A 138 -16.63 8.84 -13.78
C GLN A 138 -17.26 9.67 -14.92
N GLN A 139 -16.88 10.94 -15.03
CA GLN A 139 -17.21 11.72 -16.22
C GLN A 139 -16.39 11.15 -17.39
N ARG A 140 -17.11 10.65 -18.39
CA ARG A 140 -16.59 10.25 -19.70
C ARG A 140 -16.00 11.44 -20.45
#